data_AF-A0A6A0ITP4-F1
#
_entry.id   AF-A0A6A0ITP4-F1
#
_cell.length_a   1.000
_cell.length_b   1.000
_cell.length_c   1.000
_cell.angle_alpha   90.00
_cell.angle_beta   90.00
_cell.angle_gamma   90.00
#
_symmetry.space_group_name_H-M   'P 1'
#
loop_
_entity.id
_entity.type
_entity.pdbx_description
1 polymer ?
#
loop_
_entity_poly.entity_id
_entity_poly.type
_entity_poly.pdbx_seq_one_letter_code
_entity_poly.pdbx_strand_id
1 'polypeptide(L)'
;MKAASTTIRIPAELHAELRGFAEEGNSTLTGVLVEALELYRRERFVARVNAGYSLLREEPTAWKEHLAEREGWDSTLEDGLPAQPKPPRRKKR
;
A
#
# COMPACT_ATOMS: atom_id res chain seq x y z
N MET A 1 3.00 25.61 10.43
CA MET A 1 4.31 25.50 11.11
C MET A 1 5.39 25.62 10.05
N LYS A 2 6.37 26.53 10.19
CA LYS A 2 7.52 26.56 9.27
C LYS A 2 8.34 25.30 9.49
N ALA A 3 8.34 24.39 8.52
CA ALA A 3 9.19 23.20 8.56
C ALA A 3 10.65 23.66 8.51
N ALA A 4 11.48 23.14 9.42
CA ALA A 4 12.92 23.36 9.37
C ALA A 4 13.48 22.72 8.10
N SER A 5 14.27 23.45 7.33
CA SER A 5 14.96 22.93 6.15
C SER A 5 16.40 22.55 6.50
N THR A 6 16.90 21.50 5.86
CA THR A 6 18.30 21.07 5.93
C THR A 6 18.84 20.91 4.51
N THR A 7 20.17 20.96 4.35
CA THR A 7 20.83 20.79 3.05
C THR A 7 21.64 19.49 3.07
N ILE A 8 21.38 18.62 2.10
CA ILE A 8 22.15 17.39 1.88
C ILE A 8 23.00 17.55 0.61
N ARG A 9 24.21 16.98 0.61
CA ARG A 9 25.02 16.89 -0.60
C ARG A 9 24.63 15.65 -1.38
N ILE A 10 24.34 15.82 -2.66
CA ILE A 10 24.04 14.74 -3.61
C ILE A 10 24.90 14.91 -4.87
N PRO A 11 25.15 13.84 -5.65
CA PRO A 11 25.80 13.95 -6.94
C PRO A 11 25.07 14.92 -7.88
N ALA A 12 25.81 15.65 -8.71
CA ALA A 12 25.24 16.65 -9.62
C ALA A 12 24.26 16.04 -10.63
N GLU A 13 24.54 14.82 -11.09
CA GLU A 13 23.67 14.06 -12.00
C GLU A 13 22.32 13.75 -11.36
N LEU A 14 22.31 13.28 -10.10
CA LEU A 14 21.07 13.00 -9.35
C LEU A 14 20.26 14.28 -9.11
N HIS A 15 20.94 15.41 -8.84
CA HIS A 15 20.27 16.70 -8.74
C HIS A 15 19.61 17.10 -10.07
N ALA A 16 20.25 16.84 -11.21
CA ALA A 16 19.68 17.12 -12.53
C ALA A 16 18.44 16.25 -12.81
N GLU A 17 18.47 14.97 -12.43
CA GLU A 17 17.33 14.06 -12.54
C GLU A 17 16.15 14.52 -11.66
N LEU A 18 16.40 14.88 -10.40
CA LEU A 18 15.39 15.45 -9.50
C LEU A 18 14.76 16.72 -10.05
N ARG A 19 15.55 17.56 -10.75
CA ARG A 19 15.04 18.75 -11.42
C ARG A 19 14.11 18.37 -12.58
N GLY A 20 14.48 17.39 -13.39
CA GLY A 20 13.63 16.88 -14.48
C GLY A 20 12.26 16.42 -13.97
N PHE A 21 12.24 15.58 -12.92
CA PHE A 21 10.98 15.16 -12.30
C PHE A 21 10.15 16.31 -11.72
N ALA A 22 10.81 17.31 -11.14
CA ALA A 22 10.11 18.48 -10.60
C ALA A 22 9.46 19.31 -11.71
N GLU A 23 10.15 19.48 -12.85
CA GLU A 23 9.62 20.19 -14.02
C GLU A 23 8.45 19.44 -14.66
N GLU A 24 8.58 18.12 -14.87
CA GLU A 24 7.53 17.26 -15.44
C GLU A 24 6.28 17.21 -14.54
N GLY A 25 6.48 17.09 -13.23
CA GLY A 25 5.41 16.97 -12.24
C GLY A 25 4.83 18.30 -11.75
N ASN A 26 5.29 19.44 -12.29
CA ASN A 26 4.97 20.78 -11.77
C ASN A 26 5.10 20.86 -10.24
N SER A 27 6.21 20.34 -9.73
CA SER A 27 6.50 20.18 -8.30
C SER A 27 7.81 20.88 -7.94
N THR A 28 8.20 20.79 -6.67
CA THR A 28 9.51 21.27 -6.19
C THR A 28 10.46 20.10 -6.03
N LEU A 29 11.79 20.31 -6.08
CA LEU A 29 12.77 19.26 -5.81
C LEU A 29 12.52 18.57 -4.45
N THR A 30 12.17 19.35 -3.42
CA THR A 30 11.80 18.82 -2.11
C THR A 30 10.52 17.99 -2.18
N GLY A 31 9.52 18.42 -2.96
CA GLY A 31 8.28 17.67 -3.18
C GLY A 31 8.53 16.30 -3.80
N VAL A 32 9.35 16.26 -4.85
CA VAL A 32 9.77 14.99 -5.49
C VAL A 32 10.51 14.09 -4.50
N LEU A 33 11.41 14.64 -3.68
CA LEU A 33 12.13 13.87 -2.66
C LEU A 33 11.19 13.30 -1.58
N VAL A 34 10.20 14.09 -1.13
CA VAL A 34 9.20 13.62 -0.16
C VAL A 34 8.39 12.47 -0.75
N GLU A 35 7.93 12.59 -1.99
CA GLU A 35 7.18 11.54 -2.67
C GLU A 35 8.01 10.26 -2.84
N ALA A 36 9.25 10.39 -3.31
CA ALA A 36 10.17 9.27 -3.47
C ALA A 36 10.44 8.55 -2.13
N LEU A 37 10.59 9.31 -1.04
CA LEU A 37 10.79 8.75 0.29
C LEU A 37 9.55 8.02 0.81
N GLU A 38 8.36 8.55 0.55
CA GLU A 38 7.12 7.89 0.93
C GLU A 38 6.90 6.60 0.13
N LEU A 39 7.24 6.57 -1.16
CA LEU A 39 7.23 5.34 -1.96
C LEU A 39 8.19 4.30 -1.38
N TYR A 40 9.44 4.69 -1.11
CA TYR A 40 10.43 3.82 -0.49
C TYR A 40 9.99 3.29 0.87
N ARG A 41 9.35 4.14 1.69
CA ARG A 41 8.79 3.74 2.99
C ARG A 41 7.68 2.70 2.81
N ARG A 42 6.76 2.91 1.87
CA ARG A 42 5.65 1.99 1.58
C ARG A 42 6.16 0.63 1.11
N GLU A 43 7.12 0.62 0.19
CA GLU A 43 7.74 -0.62 -0.30
C GLU A 43 8.38 -1.41 0.86
N ARG A 44 9.19 -0.75 1.68
CA ARG A 44 9.82 -1.40 2.85
C ARG A 44 8.81 -1.86 3.89
N PHE A 45 7.72 -1.13 4.06
CA PHE A 45 6.66 -1.55 4.96
C PHE A 45 6.01 -2.84 4.47
N VAL A 46 5.55 -2.87 3.21
CA VAL A 46 4.90 -4.06 2.62
C VAL A 46 5.85 -5.25 2.60
N ALA A 47 7.13 -5.05 2.25
CA ALA A 47 8.13 -6.11 2.27
C ALA A 47 8.28 -6.74 3.67
N ARG A 48 8.31 -5.92 4.74
CA ARG A 48 8.38 -6.42 6.12
C ARG A 48 7.11 -7.15 6.54
N VAL A 49 5.93 -6.63 6.17
CA VAL A 49 4.65 -7.29 6.45
C VAL A 49 4.60 -8.66 5.77
N ASN A 50 4.99 -8.74 4.50
CA ASN A 50 5.02 -9.99 3.75
C ASN A 50 6.04 -10.99 4.33
N ALA A 51 7.21 -10.51 4.77
CA ALA A 51 8.17 -11.36 5.47
C ALA A 51 7.58 -11.92 6.78
N GLY A 52 6.87 -11.09 7.55
CA GLY A 52 6.15 -11.53 8.75
C GLY A 52 5.10 -12.60 8.45
N TYR A 53 4.30 -12.44 7.39
CA TYR A 53 3.36 -13.47 6.95
C TYR A 53 4.05 -14.75 6.45
N SER A 54 5.22 -14.63 5.84
CA SER A 54 5.98 -15.79 5.37
C SER A 54 6.46 -16.62 6.57
N LEU A 55 7.02 -15.96 7.59
CA LEU A 55 7.39 -16.62 8.85
C LEU A 55 6.18 -17.22 9.58
N LEU A 56 5.05 -16.51 9.62
CA LEU A 56 3.82 -17.02 10.24
C LEU A 56 3.31 -18.30 9.56
N ARG A 57 3.45 -18.41 8.23
CA ARG A 57 3.04 -19.62 7.48
C ARG A 57 3.91 -20.84 7.77
N GLU A 58 5.14 -20.64 8.22
CA GLU A 58 6.04 -21.72 8.62
C GLU A 58 5.63 -22.34 9.97
N GLU A 59 4.75 -21.65 10.74
CA GLU A 59 4.22 -22.10 12.03
C GLU A 59 2.76 -22.59 11.89
N PRO A 60 2.51 -23.92 11.71
CA PRO A 60 1.20 -24.41 11.26
C PRO A 60 0.04 -24.11 12.22
N THR A 61 0.29 -24.15 13.53
CA THR A 61 -0.72 -23.84 14.55
C THR A 61 -1.12 -22.37 14.49
N ALA A 62 -0.14 -21.47 14.50
CA ALA A 62 -0.38 -20.03 14.44
C ALA A 62 -1.01 -19.62 13.10
N TRP A 63 -0.60 -20.25 12.00
CA TRP A 63 -1.22 -20.02 10.69
C TRP A 63 -2.68 -20.46 10.65
N LYS A 64 -3.02 -21.60 11.27
CA LYS A 64 -4.40 -22.08 11.36
C LYS A 64 -5.27 -21.13 12.20
N GLU A 65 -4.76 -20.62 13.32
CA GLU A 65 -5.46 -19.63 14.15
C GLU A 65 -5.72 -18.34 13.37
N HIS A 66 -4.72 -17.81 12.65
CA HIS A 66 -4.88 -16.64 11.79
C HIS A 66 -5.94 -16.85 10.69
N LEU A 67 -5.98 -18.02 10.05
CA LEU A 67 -7.00 -18.32 9.04
C LEU A 67 -8.40 -18.43 9.64
N ALA A 68 -8.55 -19.03 10.82
CA ALA A 68 -9.83 -19.11 11.51
C ALA A 68 -10.35 -17.73 11.93
N GLU A 69 -9.46 -16.84 12.39
CA GLU A 69 -9.81 -15.44 12.65
C GLU A 69 -10.31 -14.76 11.36
N ARG A 70 -9.56 -14.91 10.25
CA ARG A 70 -9.91 -14.33 8.95
C ARG A 70 -11.26 -14.83 8.42
N GLU A 71 -11.56 -16.12 8.57
CA GLU A 71 -12.86 -16.69 8.22
C GLU A 71 -14.00 -16.07 9.04
N GLY A 72 -13.77 -15.78 10.32
CA GLY A 72 -14.71 -15.02 11.14
C GLY A 72 -15.02 -13.63 10.58
N TRP A 73 -13.98 -12.92 10.09
CA TRP A 73 -14.14 -11.60 9.46
C TRP A 73 -14.83 -11.64 8.11
N ASP A 74 -14.71 -12.74 7.35
CA ASP A 74 -15.38 -12.89 6.04
C ASP A 74 -16.91 -12.80 6.17
N SER A 75 -17.48 -13.08 7.35
CA SER A 75 -18.91 -12.89 7.62
C SER A 75 -19.40 -11.43 7.54
N THR A 76 -18.50 -10.46 7.72
CA THR A 76 -18.79 -9.02 7.66
C THR A 76 -18.60 -8.42 6.26
N LEU A 77 -18.25 -9.24 5.25
CA LEU A 77 -17.91 -8.77 3.91
C LEU A 77 -19.07 -8.05 3.20
N GLU A 78 -20.31 -8.44 3.49
CA GLU A 78 -21.52 -7.87 2.88
C GLU A 78 -22.11 -6.70 3.66
N ASP A 79 -21.54 -6.38 4.83
CA ASP A 79 -22.08 -5.34 5.70
C ASP A 79 -22.05 -3.96 5.02
N GLY A 80 -23.20 -3.29 4.98
CA GLY A 80 -23.34 -1.96 4.37
C GLY A 80 -23.41 -1.94 2.84
N LEU A 81 -23.32 -3.10 2.16
CA LEU A 81 -23.51 -3.18 0.71
C LEU A 81 -25.01 -3.20 0.34
N PRO A 82 -25.40 -2.58 -0.79
CA PRO A 82 -26.76 -2.72 -1.31
C PRO A 82 -27.02 -4.17 -1.74
N ALA A 83 -28.25 -4.65 -1.54
CA ALA A 83 -28.62 -6.01 -1.92
C ALA A 83 -28.33 -6.27 -3.41
N GLN A 84 -27.60 -7.35 -3.68
CA GLN A 84 -27.30 -7.76 -5.05
C GLN A 84 -28.61 -8.01 -5.82
N PRO A 85 -28.75 -7.53 -7.07
CA PRO A 85 -29.95 -7.74 -7.86
C PRO A 85 -30.16 -9.24 -8.10
N LYS A 86 -31.34 -9.75 -7.71
CA LYS A 86 -31.67 -11.17 -7.91
C LYS A 86 -31.60 -11.51 -9.41
N PRO A 87 -30.94 -12.62 -9.80
CA PRO A 87 -30.92 -13.05 -11.17
C PRO A 87 -32.35 -13.33 -11.67
N PRO A 88 -32.65 -13.06 -12.95
CA PRO A 88 -33.99 -13.25 -13.48
C PRO A 88 -34.41 -14.71 -13.36
N ARG A 89 -35.62 -14.95 -12.83
CA ARG A 89 -36.19 -16.30 -12.71
C ARG A 89 -36.33 -16.89 -14.11
N ARG A 90 -35.52 -17.90 -14.44
CA ARG A 90 -35.71 -18.70 -15.66
C ARG A 90 -37.11 -19.34 -15.62
N LYS A 91 -37.99 -18.96 -16.54
CA LYS A 91 -39.25 -19.69 -16.78
C LYS A 91 -38.87 -21.08 -17.30
N LYS A 92 -39.23 -22.13 -16.56
CA LYS A 92 -39.21 -23.51 -17.09
C LYS A 92 -40.25 -23.55 -18.22
N ARG A 93 -39.80 -23.92 -19.42
CA ARG A 93 -40.66 -24.24 -20.57
C ARG A 93 -41.31 -25.59 -20.35
#